data_AF-A0A2D5IYJ4-F1
#
_entry.id   AF-A0A2D5IYJ4-F1
#
_cell.length_a   1.000
_cell.length_b   1.000
_cell.length_c   1.000
_cell.angle_alpha   90.00
_cell.angle_beta   90.00
_cell.angle_gamma   90.00
#
_symmetry.space_group_name_H-M   'P 1'
#
loop_
_entity.id
_entity.type
_entity.pdbx_description
1 polymer ?
#
loop_
_entity_poly.entity_id
_entity_poly.type
_entity_poly.pdbx_seq_one_letter_code
_entity_poly.pdbx_strand_id
1 'polypeptide(L)'
;MSAGLSRYPDAEIARKLGHPRYVPRVEDVISTGGTISAALARMEKIGANVVGLVAAIREASVWQHKPGAINPGWPGPVHAPIRCPLFRKDGDGWAPDMSTMPDP
;
A
#
# COMPACT_ATOMS: atom_id res chain seq x y z
N MET A 1 21.71 -3.15 20.05
CA MET A 1 21.67 -2.89 18.59
C MET A 1 20.48 -1.98 18.30
N SER A 2 20.67 -0.66 18.12
CA SER A 2 19.54 0.31 18.00
C SER A 2 19.77 1.42 16.95
N ALA A 3 20.96 1.52 16.36
CA ALA A 3 21.33 2.67 15.53
C ALA A 3 20.66 2.73 14.13
N GLY A 4 19.97 1.68 13.69
CA GLY A 4 19.39 1.61 12.33
C GLY A 4 17.93 2.07 12.20
N LEU A 5 17.16 2.05 13.29
CA LEU A 5 15.69 2.26 13.24
C LEU A 5 15.28 3.74 13.19
N SER A 6 16.15 4.64 13.67
CA SER A 6 15.86 6.08 13.81
C SER A 6 15.67 6.83 12.49
N ARG A 7 15.93 6.20 11.34
CA ARG A 7 15.82 6.85 10.02
C ARG A 7 14.43 6.76 9.39
N TYR A 8 13.47 6.11 10.05
CA TYR A 8 12.15 5.84 9.47
C TYR A 8 11.03 6.33 10.39
N PRO A 9 10.23 7.34 9.97
CA PRO A 9 9.12 7.87 10.76
C PRO A 9 8.15 6.79 11.26
N ASP A 10 7.94 5.75 10.44
CA ASP A 10 7.01 4.65 10.73
C ASP A 10 7.42 3.83 11.97
N ALA A 11 8.73 3.64 12.19
CA ALA A 11 9.24 2.90 13.33
C ALA A 11 9.04 3.65 14.65
N GLU A 12 9.17 4.98 14.62
CA GLU A 12 8.92 5.83 15.77
C GLU A 12 7.42 5.92 16.10
N ILE A 13 6.54 5.96 15.08
CA ILE A 13 5.09 5.90 15.27
C ILE A 13 4.69 4.57 15.90
N ALA A 14 5.17 3.44 15.36
CA ALA A 14 4.90 2.11 15.92
C ALA A 14 5.36 1.98 17.38
N ARG A 15 6.53 2.57 17.71
CA ARG A 15 7.06 2.62 19.08
C ARG A 15 6.16 3.46 20.01
N LYS A 16 5.69 4.62 19.55
CA LYS A 16 4.80 5.51 20.33
C LYS A 16 3.43 4.89 20.63
N LEU A 17 2.93 4.01 19.77
CA LEU A 17 1.62 3.37 19.93
C LEU A 17 1.60 2.21 20.95
N GLY A 18 2.73 1.89 21.61
CA GLY A 18 2.76 1.01 22.77
C GLY A 18 2.55 -0.49 22.51
N HIS A 19 2.12 -0.90 21.31
CA HIS A 19 2.10 -2.29 20.88
C HIS A 19 2.28 -2.41 19.35
N PRO A 20 3.12 -3.34 18.86
CA PRO A 20 3.39 -3.50 17.43
C PRO A 20 2.26 -4.18 16.64
N ARG A 21 1.07 -4.39 17.24
CA ARG A 21 0.22 -5.48 16.79
C ARG A 21 -0.77 -5.16 15.67
N TYR A 22 -1.15 -3.89 15.48
CA TYR A 22 -2.18 -3.54 14.50
C TYR A 22 -2.01 -2.10 14.01
N VAL A 23 -1.14 -1.89 13.02
CA VAL A 23 -0.97 -0.56 12.39
C VAL A 23 -1.74 -0.54 11.07
N PRO A 24 -2.86 0.21 10.95
CA PRO A 24 -3.45 0.48 9.66
C PRO A 24 -2.53 1.44 8.89
N ARG A 25 -2.25 1.13 7.62
CA ARG A 25 -1.56 2.06 6.73
C ARG A 25 -2.58 2.86 5.94
N VAL A 26 -2.37 4.17 5.85
CA VAL A 26 -3.21 5.07 5.05
C VAL A 26 -2.38 5.62 3.90
N GLU A 27 -2.90 5.47 2.69
CA GLU A 27 -2.34 6.06 1.47
C GLU A 27 -3.45 6.86 0.76
N ASP A 28 -3.09 7.82 -0.07
CA ASP A 28 -4.05 8.50 -0.94
C ASP A 28 -4.42 7.61 -2.13
N VAL A 29 -3.41 7.08 -2.83
CA VAL A 29 -3.56 6.29 -4.06
C VAL A 29 -2.66 5.05 -4.05
N ILE A 30 -3.23 3.92 -4.46
CA ILE A 30 -2.48 2.71 -4.81
C ILE A 30 -2.43 2.58 -6.32
N SER A 31 -1.23 2.61 -6.92
CA SER A 31 -1.04 2.44 -8.36
C SER A 31 -0.27 1.17 -8.73
N THR A 32 1.05 1.13 -8.53
CA THR A 32 1.88 -0.06 -8.86
C THR A 32 2.19 -0.95 -7.67
N GLY A 33 1.70 -0.61 -6.47
CA GLY A 33 2.00 -1.32 -5.21
C GLY A 33 3.43 -1.14 -4.67
N GLY A 34 4.31 -0.41 -5.35
CA GLY A 34 5.72 -0.27 -4.97
C GLY A 34 5.92 0.35 -3.57
N THR A 35 5.27 1.48 -3.32
CA THR A 35 5.33 2.19 -2.03
C THR A 35 4.84 1.30 -0.89
N ILE A 36 3.69 0.65 -1.09
CA ILE A 36 3.07 -0.24 -0.10
C ILE A 36 3.99 -1.42 0.20
N SER A 37 4.52 -2.10 -0.81
CA SER A 37 5.42 -3.23 -0.61
C SER A 37 6.69 -2.84 0.16
N ALA A 38 7.29 -1.69 -0.16
CA ALA A 38 8.45 -1.20 0.56
C ALA A 38 8.11 -0.89 2.03
N ALA A 39 6.92 -0.32 2.30
CA ALA A 39 6.44 -0.05 3.64
C ALA A 39 6.15 -1.35 4.42
N LEU A 40 5.44 -2.31 3.83
CA LEU A 40 5.15 -3.61 4.44
C LEU A 40 6.42 -4.37 4.82
N ALA A 41 7.38 -4.47 3.89
CA ALA A 41 8.67 -5.10 4.15
C ALA A 41 9.48 -4.38 5.24
N ARG A 42 9.32 -3.06 5.37
CA ARG A 42 9.94 -2.29 6.47
C ARG A 42 9.27 -2.59 7.80
N MET A 43 7.94 -2.63 7.83
CA MET A 43 7.16 -2.90 9.04
C MET A 43 7.44 -4.32 9.57
N GLU A 44 7.55 -5.29 8.67
CA GLU A 44 7.95 -6.65 9.02
C GLU A 44 9.35 -6.70 9.68
N LYS A 45 10.33 -5.97 9.11
CA LYS A 45 11.70 -5.89 9.67
C LYS A 45 11.77 -5.31 11.08
N ILE A 46 10.80 -4.48 11.47
CA ILE A 46 10.74 -3.90 12.83
C ILE A 46 9.82 -4.69 13.77
N GLY A 47 9.31 -5.85 13.32
CA GLY A 47 8.40 -6.70 14.10
C GLY A 47 6.98 -6.14 14.25
N ALA A 48 6.59 -5.19 13.39
CA ALA A 48 5.23 -4.66 13.36
C ALA A 48 4.30 -5.57 12.54
N ASN A 49 3.11 -5.82 13.07
CA ASN A 49 2.05 -6.56 12.41
C ASN A 49 1.07 -5.57 11.75
N VAL A 50 1.19 -5.41 10.43
CA VAL A 50 0.27 -4.61 9.62
C VAL A 50 -0.96 -5.45 9.32
N VAL A 51 -2.13 -4.96 9.75
CA VAL A 51 -3.38 -5.74 9.72
C VAL A 51 -4.36 -5.29 8.67
N GLY A 52 -4.05 -4.19 8.01
CA GLY A 52 -4.83 -3.69 6.90
C GLY A 52 -4.21 -2.43 6.32
N LEU A 53 -4.62 -2.15 5.10
CA LEU A 53 -4.26 -0.95 4.39
C LEU A 53 -5.53 -0.28 3.87
N VAL A 54 -5.61 1.02 4.09
CA VAL A 54 -6.68 1.85 3.60
C VAL A 54 -6.08 2.83 2.59
N ALA A 55 -6.72 2.94 1.44
CA ALA A 55 -6.42 3.99 0.49
C ALA A 55 -7.69 4.69 0.05
N ALA A 56 -7.61 5.95 -0.39
CA ALA A 56 -8.78 6.59 -0.99
C ALA A 56 -9.08 5.97 -2.36
N ILE A 57 -8.04 5.73 -3.17
CA ILE A 57 -8.15 5.26 -4.55
C ILE A 57 -7.23 4.05 -4.78
N ARG A 58 -7.73 3.05 -5.52
CA ARG A 58 -6.90 2.02 -6.17
C ARG A 58 -7.01 2.09 -7.69
N GLU A 59 -5.87 2.22 -8.35
CA GLU A 59 -5.74 2.21 -9.80
C GLU A 59 -5.39 0.80 -10.29
N ALA A 60 -6.14 0.30 -11.26
CA ALA A 60 -5.96 -1.03 -11.84
C ALA A 60 -5.89 -2.16 -10.77
N SER A 61 -5.38 -3.33 -11.18
CA SER A 61 -5.16 -4.49 -10.30
C SER A 61 -3.69 -4.89 -10.15
N VAL A 62 -2.77 -4.30 -10.94
CA VAL A 62 -1.36 -4.70 -10.99
C VAL A 62 -0.62 -4.53 -9.66
N TRP A 63 -1.11 -3.64 -8.79
CA TRP A 63 -0.53 -3.41 -7.47
C TRP A 63 -0.56 -4.64 -6.58
N GLN A 64 -1.48 -5.58 -6.79
CA GLN A 64 -1.68 -6.75 -5.92
C GLN A 64 -0.48 -7.69 -5.92
N HIS A 65 0.26 -7.75 -7.03
CA HIS A 65 1.39 -8.68 -7.20
C HIS A 65 2.51 -8.44 -6.19
N LYS A 66 2.88 -7.18 -5.93
CA LYS A 66 4.04 -6.88 -5.08
C LYS A 66 3.77 -7.15 -3.59
N PRO A 67 2.62 -6.77 -2.99
CA PRO A 67 2.26 -7.16 -1.64
C PRO A 67 2.05 -8.67 -1.51
N GLY A 68 1.42 -9.31 -2.49
CA GLY A 68 1.23 -10.77 -2.50
C GLY A 68 2.54 -11.56 -2.50
N ALA A 69 3.58 -11.03 -3.15
CA ALA A 69 4.92 -11.62 -3.13
C ALA A 69 5.64 -11.52 -1.76
N ILE A 70 5.22 -10.59 -0.88
CA ILE A 70 5.74 -10.48 0.49
C ILE A 70 4.99 -11.45 1.40
N ASN A 71 3.66 -11.45 1.33
CA ASN A 71 2.81 -12.32 2.13
C ASN A 71 1.54 -12.66 1.33
N PRO A 72 1.22 -13.96 1.11
CA PRO A 72 0.02 -14.40 0.39
C PRO A 72 -1.32 -13.94 1.01
N GLY A 73 -1.32 -13.46 2.25
CA GLY A 73 -2.48 -12.82 2.87
C GLY A 73 -2.88 -11.49 2.22
N TRP A 74 -1.99 -10.88 1.43
CA TRP A 74 -2.32 -9.76 0.56
C TRP A 74 -2.86 -10.25 -0.79
N PRO A 75 -3.81 -9.53 -1.42
CA PRO A 75 -4.31 -8.20 -1.08
C PRO A 75 -5.52 -8.17 -0.11
N GLY A 76 -5.89 -9.28 0.52
CA GLY A 76 -7.15 -9.44 1.28
C GLY A 76 -7.55 -8.27 2.19
N PRO A 77 -6.67 -7.74 3.06
CA PRO A 77 -7.01 -6.67 4.00
C PRO A 77 -6.74 -5.25 3.45
N VAL A 78 -6.93 -5.05 2.13
CA VAL A 78 -6.85 -3.72 1.49
C VAL A 78 -8.24 -3.17 1.22
N HIS A 79 -8.52 -1.98 1.75
CA HIS A 79 -9.78 -1.28 1.56
C HIS A 79 -9.56 0.02 0.80
N ALA A 80 -10.25 0.17 -0.32
CA ALA A 80 -10.28 1.41 -1.09
C ALA A 80 -11.69 1.63 -1.68
N PRO A 81 -12.39 2.72 -1.31
CA PRO A 81 -13.74 2.98 -1.77
C PRO A 81 -13.79 3.30 -3.26
N ILE A 82 -12.74 3.92 -3.81
CA ILE A 82 -12.66 4.28 -5.22
C ILE A 82 -11.77 3.29 -5.97
N ARG A 83 -12.29 2.78 -7.08
CA ARG A 83 -11.56 1.99 -8.07
C ARG A 83 -11.58 2.71 -9.40
N CYS A 84 -10.44 2.79 -10.07
CA CYS A 84 -10.39 3.33 -11.43
C CYS A 84 -9.34 2.63 -12.28
N PRO A 85 -9.46 2.67 -13.61
CA PRO A 85 -8.36 2.28 -14.49
C PRO A 85 -7.20 3.28 -14.36
N LEU A 86 -6.08 2.97 -15.01
CA LEU A 86 -5.08 3.98 -15.32
C LEU A 86 -5.67 4.98 -16.32
N PHE A 87 -5.21 6.22 -16.24
CA PHE A 87 -5.54 7.26 -17.21
C PHE A 87 -4.35 7.51 -18.12
N ARG A 88 -4.59 7.59 -19.42
CA ARG A 88 -3.60 7.96 -20.42
C ARG A 88 -3.93 9.34 -20.98
N LYS A 89 -2.88 10.07 -21.35
CA LYS A 89 -3.05 11.37 -22.00
C LYS A 89 -3.73 11.17 -23.34
N ASP A 90 -4.78 11.94 -23.59
CA ASP A 90 -5.55 11.94 -24.83
C ASP A 90 -5.84 13.38 -25.24
N GLY A 91 -5.08 13.88 -26.23
CA GLY A 91 -5.05 15.29 -26.59
C GLY A 91 -4.69 16.19 -25.39
N ASP A 92 -5.56 17.15 -25.09
CA ASP A 92 -5.47 18.06 -23.94
C ASP A 92 -6.08 17.48 -22.66
N GLY A 93 -6.64 16.27 -22.72
CA GLY A 93 -7.31 15.60 -21.63
C GLY A 93 -6.67 14.27 -21.21
N TRP A 94 -7.45 13.52 -20.44
CA TRP A 94 -7.10 12.19 -19.97
C TRP A 94 -8.26 11.23 -20.25
N ALA A 95 -7.97 10.11 -20.88
CA ALA A 95 -8.93 9.05 -21.14
C ALA A 95 -8.59 7.80 -20.31
N PRO A 96 -9.60 7.07 -19.81
CA PRO A 96 -9.37 5.82 -19.11
C PRO A 96 -8.77 4.78 -20.06
N ASP A 97 -7.73 4.10 -19.60
CA ASP A 97 -7.21 2.91 -20.25
C ASP A 97 -8.06 1.71 -19.88
N MET A 98 -9.05 1.41 -20.73
CA MET A 98 -10.00 0.32 -20.49
C MET A 98 -9.34 -1.06 -20.31
N SER A 99 -8.11 -1.26 -20.80
CA SER A 99 -7.35 -2.51 -20.57
C SER A 99 -6.89 -2.71 -19.12
N THR A 100 -6.99 -1.65 -18.30
CA THR A 100 -6.57 -1.64 -16.89
C THR A 100 -7.75 -1.48 -15.93
N MET A 101 -8.97 -1.70 -16.41
CA MET A 101 -10.15 -1.69 -15.55
C MET A 101 -9.94 -2.62 -14.35
N PRO A 102 -10.11 -2.11 -13.11
CA PRO A 102 -9.96 -2.93 -11.92
C PRO A 102 -11.00 -4.04 -11.88
N ASP A 103 -10.64 -5.14 -11.21
CA ASP A 103 -11.60 -6.20 -10.91
C ASP A 103 -12.77 -5.63 -10.07
N PRO A 104 -14.00 -6.15 -10.27
CA PRO A 104 -15.21 -5.70 -9.58
C PRO A 104 -15.06 -5.54 -8.06
#